data_AF-A0A1J4J8V2-F1
#
_entry.id   AF-A0A1J4J8V2-F1
#
_cell.length_a   1.000
_cell.length_b   1.000
_cell.length_c   1.000
_cell.angle_alpha   90.00
_cell.angle_beta   90.00
_cell.angle_gamma   90.00
#
_symmetry.space_group_name_H-M   'P 1'
#
loop_
_entity.id
_entity.type
_entity.pdbx_description
1 polymer ?
#
loop_
_entity_poly.entity_id
_entity_poly.type
_entity_poly.pdbx_seq_one_letter_code
_entity_poly.pdbx_strand_id
1 'polypeptide(L)'
;MVAGGLFDPEEPPKTHAEQMADFAIEALSLLDDVNMKLNSMLSVRIGINTGGPLIAGVLGTDKPTFDIIGDPINIASRLQSTDIAGKIQISQATFELLQGSDYSIEKRGEIMLKGKGKTMTYLLSPQKIGFTTEAFSNGDLSAMLM
;
A
#
# COMPACT_ATOMS: atom_id res chain seq x y z
N MET A 1 -6.36 4.52 -9.37
CA MET A 1 -5.52 3.31 -9.56
C MET A 1 -4.15 3.77 -9.99
N VAL A 2 -3.09 3.20 -9.44
CA VAL A 2 -1.68 3.54 -9.72
C VAL A 2 -0.91 2.22 -9.88
N ALA A 3 0.12 2.21 -10.72
CA ALA A 3 1.02 1.06 -10.91
C ALA A 3 2.47 1.55 -11.02
N GLY A 4 3.40 0.83 -10.40
CA GLY A 4 4.85 1.07 -10.48
C GLY A 4 5.58 -0.05 -11.21
N GLY A 5 6.81 0.21 -11.68
CA GLY A 5 7.68 -0.79 -12.32
C GLY A 5 7.25 -1.24 -13.72
N LEU A 6 6.38 -0.46 -14.40
CA LEU A 6 5.84 -0.86 -15.70
C LEU A 6 6.83 -0.75 -16.86
N PHE A 7 7.76 0.20 -16.77
CA PHE A 7 8.66 0.55 -17.87
C PHE A 7 10.15 0.42 -17.52
N ASP A 8 10.46 -0.04 -16.30
CA ASP A 8 11.83 -0.15 -15.77
C ASP A 8 12.15 -1.60 -15.37
N PRO A 9 12.29 -2.53 -16.32
CA PRO A 9 12.47 -3.96 -16.02
C PRO A 9 13.81 -4.28 -15.35
N GLU A 10 14.78 -3.37 -15.44
CA GLU A 10 16.12 -3.51 -14.85
C GLU A 10 16.15 -3.15 -13.35
N GLU A 11 15.17 -2.38 -12.86
CA GLU A 11 15.10 -2.07 -11.44
C GLU A 11 14.56 -3.27 -10.63
N PRO A 12 15.11 -3.52 -9.43
CA PRO A 12 14.62 -4.59 -8.58
C PRO A 12 13.15 -4.37 -8.19
N PRO A 13 12.31 -5.41 -8.17
CA PRO A 13 10.91 -5.30 -7.73
C PRO A 13 10.74 -4.69 -6.34
N LYS A 14 11.75 -4.85 -5.47
CA LYS A 14 11.80 -4.24 -4.14
C LYS A 14 11.68 -2.72 -4.21
N THR A 15 12.42 -2.06 -5.10
CA THR A 15 12.41 -0.60 -5.25
C THR A 15 11.00 -0.09 -5.57
N HIS A 16 10.30 -0.75 -6.49
CA HIS A 16 8.92 -0.38 -6.84
C HIS A 16 7.92 -0.67 -5.71
N ALA A 17 8.12 -1.75 -4.96
CA ALA A 17 7.29 -2.04 -3.79
C ALA A 17 7.44 -0.95 -2.71
N GLU A 18 8.66 -0.47 -2.46
CA GLU A 18 8.95 0.62 -1.53
C GLU A 18 8.33 1.95 -2.01
N GLN A 19 8.51 2.30 -3.27
CA GLN A 19 7.88 3.49 -3.87
C GLN A 19 6.35 3.48 -3.74
N MET A 20 5.71 2.33 -3.97
CA MET A 20 4.25 2.20 -3.83
C MET A 20 3.80 2.25 -2.36
N ALA A 21 4.60 1.71 -1.43
CA ALA A 21 4.33 1.80 -0.01
C ALA A 21 4.44 3.26 0.48
N ASP A 22 5.50 3.96 0.11
CA ASP A 22 5.70 5.38 0.44
C ASP A 22 4.57 6.25 -0.11
N PHE A 23 4.20 6.05 -1.39
CA PHE A 23 3.07 6.75 -2.00
C PHE A 23 1.76 6.55 -1.23
N ALA A 24 1.47 5.32 -0.78
CA ALA A 24 0.25 5.02 -0.04
C ALA A 24 0.24 5.68 1.35
N ILE A 25 1.39 5.70 2.04
CA ILE A 25 1.54 6.37 3.34
C ILE A 25 1.34 7.88 3.18
N GLU A 26 1.98 8.49 2.19
CA GLU A 26 1.84 9.91 1.90
C GLU A 26 0.41 10.27 1.51
N ALA A 27 -0.27 9.44 0.73
CA ALA A 27 -1.67 9.64 0.37
C ALA A 27 -2.61 9.66 1.59
N LEU A 28 -2.36 8.80 2.60
CA LEU A 28 -3.11 8.84 3.86
C LEU A 28 -2.81 10.12 4.65
N SER A 29 -1.53 10.50 4.76
CA SER A 29 -1.14 11.74 5.46
C SER A 29 -1.77 12.97 4.82
N LEU A 30 -1.79 13.04 3.48
CA LEU A 30 -2.41 14.14 2.75
C LEU A 30 -3.93 14.18 2.95
N LEU A 31 -4.58 13.01 3.07
CA LEU A 31 -6.01 12.94 3.36
C LEU A 31 -6.34 13.51 4.74
N ASP A 32 -5.49 13.26 5.73
CA ASP A 32 -5.64 13.82 7.08
C ASP A 32 -5.52 15.35 7.05
N ASP A 33 -4.57 15.90 6.31
CA ASP A 33 -4.46 17.35 6.09
C ASP A 33 -5.69 17.95 5.42
N VAL A 34 -6.24 17.25 4.42
CA VAL A 34 -7.47 17.65 3.72
C VAL A 34 -8.65 17.64 4.69
N ASN A 35 -8.76 16.60 5.53
CA ASN A 35 -9.80 16.50 6.54
C ASN A 35 -9.75 17.65 7.54
N MET A 36 -8.56 18.03 8.00
CA MET A 36 -8.37 19.19 8.87
C MET A 36 -8.79 20.51 8.20
N LYS A 37 -8.37 20.72 6.95
CA LYS A 37 -8.66 21.97 6.22
C LYS A 37 -10.13 22.14 5.88
N LEU A 38 -10.81 21.04 5.55
CA LEU A 38 -12.20 21.05 5.10
C LEU A 38 -13.20 20.73 6.22
N ASN A 39 -12.72 20.46 7.44
CA ASN A 39 -13.53 19.96 8.55
C ASN A 39 -14.38 18.75 8.13
N SER A 40 -13.73 17.78 7.46
CA SER A 40 -14.35 16.57 6.94
C SER A 40 -13.80 15.32 7.63
N MET A 41 -14.48 14.19 7.43
CA MET A 41 -14.07 12.86 7.91
C MET A 41 -14.01 11.86 6.75
N LEU A 42 -13.20 12.19 5.74
CA LEU A 42 -12.94 11.31 4.61
C LEU A 42 -12.01 10.18 5.05
N SER A 43 -12.25 8.97 4.54
CA SER A 43 -11.39 7.83 4.76
C SER A 43 -11.29 7.01 3.48
N VAL A 44 -10.10 6.49 3.21
CA VAL A 44 -9.82 5.66 2.04
C VAL A 44 -9.32 4.28 2.46
N ARG A 45 -9.47 3.32 1.56
CA ARG A 45 -8.91 1.97 1.68
C ARG A 45 -7.90 1.77 0.58
N ILE A 46 -6.74 1.23 0.90
CA ILE A 46 -5.64 1.07 -0.05
C ILE A 46 -5.20 -0.39 -0.08
N GLY A 47 -5.19 -0.98 -1.27
CA GLY A 47 -4.71 -2.33 -1.51
C GLY A 47 -3.47 -2.32 -2.38
N ILE A 48 -2.37 -2.93 -1.93
CA ILE A 48 -1.11 -3.01 -2.67
C ILE A 48 -0.74 -4.46 -2.95
N ASN A 49 -0.50 -4.78 -4.22
CA ASN A 49 0.02 -6.08 -4.64
C ASN A 49 1.22 -5.89 -5.55
N THR A 50 2.26 -6.70 -5.34
CA THR A 50 3.41 -6.82 -6.25
C THR A 50 3.36 -8.18 -6.92
N GLY A 51 3.53 -8.21 -8.24
CA GLY A 51 3.58 -9.46 -8.99
C GLY A 51 3.39 -9.26 -10.48
N GLY A 52 3.60 -10.35 -11.23
CA GLY A 52 3.39 -10.42 -12.66
C GLY A 52 2.93 -11.83 -13.08
N PRO A 53 2.64 -12.03 -14.37
CA PRO A 53 2.73 -11.04 -15.45
C PRO A 53 1.52 -10.10 -15.51
N LEU A 54 1.71 -8.97 -16.19
CA LEU A 54 0.68 -7.99 -16.52
C LEU A 54 0.88 -7.52 -17.96
N ILE A 55 -0.21 -7.14 -18.61
CA ILE A 55 -0.24 -6.64 -19.98
C ILE A 55 -0.57 -5.16 -19.91
N ALA A 56 0.24 -4.31 -20.52
CA ALA A 56 -0.08 -2.90 -20.67
C ALA A 56 0.03 -2.48 -22.13
N GLY A 57 -0.83 -1.56 -22.54
CA GLY A 57 -0.86 -1.09 -23.92
C GLY A 57 -1.94 -0.07 -24.18
N VAL A 58 -2.00 0.39 -25.43
CA VAL A 58 -3.02 1.32 -25.89
C VAL A 58 -4.17 0.54 -26.51
N LEU A 59 -5.39 0.78 -26.03
CA LEU A 59 -6.62 0.20 -26.53
C LEU A 59 -7.38 1.22 -27.38
N GLY A 60 -7.94 0.73 -28.50
CA GLY A 60 -8.79 1.52 -29.41
C GLY A 60 -8.03 2.32 -30.47
N THR A 61 -8.63 2.46 -31.65
CA THR A 61 -8.08 3.24 -32.76
C THR A 61 -8.58 4.69 -32.74
N ASP A 62 -9.87 4.89 -32.47
CA ASP A 62 -10.51 6.21 -32.59
C ASP A 62 -10.36 7.04 -31.31
N LYS A 63 -10.21 6.38 -30.16
CA LYS A 63 -9.98 6.97 -28.83
C LYS A 63 -8.93 6.17 -28.08
N PRO A 64 -7.65 6.29 -28.45
CA PRO A 64 -6.57 5.52 -27.85
C PRO A 64 -6.49 5.80 -26.34
N THR A 65 -6.58 4.75 -25.53
CA THR A 65 -6.49 4.82 -24.07
C THR A 65 -5.45 3.83 -23.58
N PHE A 66 -4.52 4.29 -22.74
CA PHE A 66 -3.57 3.40 -22.09
C PHE A 66 -4.25 2.62 -20.96
N ASP A 67 -4.09 1.30 -20.95
CA ASP A 67 -4.68 0.43 -19.94
C ASP A 67 -3.73 -0.70 -19.52
N ILE A 68 -3.97 -1.24 -18.33
CA ILE A 68 -3.19 -2.33 -17.72
C ILE A 68 -4.13 -3.44 -17.27
N ILE A 69 -3.88 -4.66 -17.76
CA ILE A 69 -4.72 -5.84 -17.53
C ILE A 69 -3.86 -6.96 -16.96
N GLY A 70 -4.34 -7.63 -15.92
CA GLY A 70 -3.67 -8.81 -15.37
C GLY A 70 -4.27 -9.29 -14.06
N ASP A 71 -3.95 -10.51 -13.65
CA ASP A 71 -4.34 -11.01 -12.32
C ASP A 71 -3.83 -10.13 -11.16
N PRO A 72 -2.60 -9.55 -11.20
CA PRO A 72 -2.10 -8.68 -10.14
C PRO A 72 -3.02 -7.51 -9.77
N ILE A 73 -3.70 -6.89 -10.75
CA ILE A 73 -4.61 -5.76 -10.50
C ILE A 73 -5.88 -6.21 -9.78
N ASN A 74 -6.35 -7.43 -10.08
CA ASN A 74 -7.51 -8.02 -9.42
C ASN A 74 -7.19 -8.33 -7.96
N ILE A 75 -5.97 -8.80 -7.66
CA ILE A 75 -5.51 -9.01 -6.28
C ILE A 75 -5.48 -7.68 -5.54
N ALA A 76 -4.86 -6.63 -6.10
CA ALA A 76 -4.81 -5.30 -5.49
C ALA A 76 -6.22 -4.75 -5.20
N SER A 77 -7.14 -4.86 -6.16
CA SER A 77 -8.54 -4.47 -6.00
C SER A 77 -9.23 -5.25 -4.88
N ARG A 78 -8.95 -6.55 -4.74
CA ARG A 78 -9.52 -7.37 -3.65
C ARG A 78 -8.97 -6.98 -2.30
N LEU A 79 -7.66 -6.78 -2.17
CA LEU A 79 -7.04 -6.25 -0.96
C LEU A 79 -7.72 -4.94 -0.55
N GLN A 80 -7.85 -3.98 -1.47
CA GLN A 80 -8.52 -2.71 -1.22
C GLN A 80 -9.99 -2.88 -0.79
N SER A 81 -10.71 -3.84 -1.39
CA SER A 81 -12.11 -4.08 -1.05
C SER A 81 -12.32 -4.70 0.34
N THR A 82 -11.35 -5.48 0.83
CA THR A 82 -11.38 -6.17 2.12
C THR A 82 -10.65 -5.42 3.23
N ASP A 83 -10.01 -4.30 2.89
CA ASP A 83 -9.23 -3.49 3.80
C ASP A 83 -10.11 -2.76 4.83
N ILE A 84 -9.47 -2.30 5.90
CA ILE A 84 -10.02 -1.45 6.94
C ILE A 84 -9.85 0.01 6.49
N ALA A 85 -10.88 0.83 6.64
CA ALA A 85 -10.82 2.25 6.28
C ALA A 85 -9.69 2.96 7.06
N GLY A 86 -8.87 3.75 6.37
CA GLY A 86 -7.71 4.45 6.93
C GLY A 86 -6.48 3.57 7.11
N LYS A 87 -6.45 2.38 6.51
CA LYS A 87 -5.31 1.45 6.53
C LYS A 87 -4.82 1.18 5.10
N ILE A 88 -3.72 0.43 5.04
CA ILE A 88 -3.11 -0.04 3.80
C ILE A 88 -2.97 -1.56 3.93
N GLN A 89 -3.73 -2.31 3.15
CA GLN A 89 -3.63 -3.77 3.10
C GLN A 89 -2.69 -4.19 1.97
N ILE A 90 -1.69 -5.00 2.29
CA ILE A 90 -0.69 -5.46 1.33
C ILE A 90 -0.71 -6.99 1.17
N SER A 91 -0.38 -7.44 -0.03
CA SER A 91 -0.19 -8.87 -0.35
C SER A 91 1.02 -9.47 0.37
N GLN A 92 1.07 -10.80 0.48
CA GLN A 92 2.25 -11.50 0.96
C GLN A 92 3.50 -11.22 0.11
N ALA A 93 3.37 -11.17 -1.22
CA ALA A 93 4.50 -10.88 -2.11
C ALA A 93 5.07 -9.47 -1.88
N THR A 94 4.20 -8.47 -1.68
CA THR A 94 4.63 -7.13 -1.30
C THR A 94 5.32 -7.13 0.06
N PHE A 95 4.76 -7.82 1.06
CA PHE A 95 5.36 -7.93 2.39
C PHE A 95 6.78 -8.51 2.34
N GLU A 96 6.99 -9.59 1.59
CA GLU A 96 8.29 -10.25 1.44
C GLU A 96 9.34 -9.30 0.85
N LEU A 97 8.96 -8.42 -0.09
CA LEU A 97 9.87 -7.43 -0.66
C LEU A 97 10.21 -6.27 0.30
N LEU A 98 9.27 -5.90 1.16
CA LEU A 98 9.46 -4.85 2.16
C LEU A 98 10.18 -5.34 3.43
N GLN A 99 10.50 -6.64 3.52
CA GLN A 99 11.28 -7.14 4.65
C GLN A 99 12.67 -6.49 4.70
N GLY A 100 13.06 -6.11 5.91
CA GLY A 100 14.34 -5.42 6.17
C GLY A 100 14.34 -3.93 5.81
N SER A 101 13.19 -3.36 5.43
CA SER A 101 13.02 -1.92 5.24
C SER A 101 12.27 -1.31 6.44
N ASP A 102 12.31 0.01 6.59
CA ASP A 102 11.81 0.73 7.77
C ASP A 102 10.27 0.94 7.77
N TYR A 103 9.53 -0.15 7.56
CA TYR A 103 8.07 -0.15 7.54
C TYR A 103 7.49 -0.92 8.73
N SER A 104 6.50 -0.32 9.40
CA SER A 104 5.72 -1.00 10.42
C SER A 104 4.62 -1.83 9.76
N ILE A 105 4.81 -3.15 9.73
CA ILE A 105 3.89 -4.09 9.06
C ILE A 105 3.46 -5.17 10.04
N GLU A 106 2.15 -5.39 10.15
CA GLU A 106 1.57 -6.44 10.99
C GLU A 106 0.77 -7.47 10.17
N LYS A 107 0.65 -8.69 10.70
CA LYS A 107 -0.18 -9.73 10.07
C LYS A 107 -1.66 -9.38 10.26
N ARG A 108 -2.42 -9.37 9.16
CA ARG A 108 -3.86 -9.11 9.18
C ARG A 108 -4.69 -10.38 9.34
N GLY A 109 -4.24 -11.46 8.70
CA GLY A 109 -4.99 -12.70 8.54
C GLY A 109 -5.23 -13.05 7.07
N GLU A 110 -5.95 -14.14 6.84
CA GLU A 110 -6.21 -14.67 5.50
C GLU A 110 -7.46 -14.04 4.87
N ILE A 111 -7.38 -13.75 3.57
CA ILE A 111 -8.53 -13.39 2.74
C ILE A 111 -8.71 -14.41 1.62
N MET A 112 -9.94 -14.51 1.10
CA MET A 112 -10.23 -15.35 -0.07
C MET A 112 -9.94 -14.58 -1.36
N LEU A 113 -8.96 -15.06 -2.11
CA LEU A 113 -8.66 -14.58 -3.46
C LEU A 113 -9.21 -15.58 -4.49
N LYS A 114 -9.99 -15.08 -5.45
CA LYS A 114 -10.58 -15.91 -6.51
C LYS A 114 -9.46 -16.60 -7.30
N GLY A 115 -9.53 -17.93 -7.40
CA GLY A 115 -8.52 -18.73 -8.11
C GLY A 115 -7.22 -18.98 -7.34
N LYS A 116 -7.02 -18.38 -6.15
CA LYS A 116 -5.85 -18.63 -5.28
C LYS A 116 -6.19 -19.21 -3.91
N GLY A 117 -7.47 -19.16 -3.51
CA GLY A 117 -7.91 -19.69 -2.22
C GLY A 117 -7.64 -18.71 -1.08
N LYS A 118 -7.37 -19.24 0.12
CA LYS A 118 -7.02 -18.43 1.28
C LYS A 118 -5.57 -17.95 1.14
N THR A 119 -5.36 -16.65 1.29
CA THR A 119 -4.04 -16.03 1.17
C THR A 119 -3.80 -15.09 2.33
N MET A 120 -2.65 -15.22 2.99
CA MET A 120 -2.25 -14.34 4.08
C MET A 120 -2.06 -12.91 3.59
N THR A 121 -2.50 -11.95 4.40
CA THR A 121 -2.36 -10.52 4.13
C THR A 121 -1.82 -9.78 5.34
N TYR A 122 -1.37 -8.56 5.09
CA TYR A 122 -0.67 -7.74 6.07
C TYR A 122 -1.24 -6.32 6.04
N LEU A 123 -1.12 -5.60 7.15
CA LEU A 123 -1.41 -4.18 7.23
C LEU A 123 -0.10 -3.40 7.34
N LEU A 124 0.08 -2.45 6.44
CA LEU A 124 1.13 -1.44 6.51
C LEU A 124 0.60 -0.24 7.30
N SER A 125 1.35 0.18 8.32
CA SER A 125 1.04 1.36 9.11
C SER A 125 1.68 2.61 8.50
N PRO A 126 1.01 3.77 8.53
CA PRO A 126 1.57 5.04 8.07
C PRO A 126 2.68 5.59 8.98
N GLN A 127 2.83 5.03 10.19
CA GLN A 127 3.92 5.35 11.11
C GLN A 127 5.16 4.53 10.74
N LYS A 128 6.23 5.20 10.29
CA LYS A 128 7.57 4.58 10.20
C LYS A 128 8.02 4.15 11.60
N ILE A 129 8.75 3.04 11.71
CA ILE A 129 9.28 2.53 12.98
C ILE A 129 10.25 3.59 13.53
N GLY A 130 9.75 4.45 14.42
CA GLY A 130 10.48 5.64 14.87
C GLY A 130 9.76 6.52 15.88
N PHE A 131 8.45 6.33 16.09
CA PHE A 131 7.74 6.92 17.22
C PHE A 131 6.78 5.90 17.82
N THR A 132 7.25 5.17 18.83
CA THR A 132 6.36 4.40 19.70
C THR A 132 5.56 5.38 20.56
N THR A 133 4.23 5.31 20.43
CA THR A 133 3.27 6.09 21.24
C THR A 133 3.33 5.75 22.74
N GLU A 134 4.15 4.77 23.14
CA GLU A 134 4.42 4.43 24.54
C GLU A 134 5.12 5.57 25.32
N ALA A 135 5.78 6.50 24.62
CA ALA A 135 6.37 7.68 25.26
C ALA A 135 5.30 8.70 25.74
N PHE A 136 4.11 8.71 25.15
CA PHE A 136 3.06 9.65 25.54
C PHE A 136 2.29 9.23 26.80
N SER A 137 2.22 7.94 27.13
CA SER A 137 1.51 7.49 28.33
C SER A 137 2.30 7.66 29.62
N ASN A 138 3.63 7.74 29.53
CA ASN A 138 4.50 7.78 30.72
C ASN A 138 5.11 9.16 31.00
N GLY A 139 4.76 10.20 30.23
CA GLY A 139 5.16 11.58 30.51
C GLY A 139 6.68 11.83 30.50
N ASP A 140 7.46 10.92 29.89
CA ASP A 140 8.91 11.03 29.86
C ASP A 140 9.36 11.86 28.66
N LEU A 141 9.45 13.18 28.87
CA LEU A 141 9.93 14.18 27.91
C LEU A 141 11.44 14.05 27.61
N SER A 142 12.18 13.17 28.29
CA SER A 142 13.63 13.05 28.11
C SER A 142 14.04 12.33 26.82
N ALA A 143 13.14 11.58 26.19
CA ALA A 143 13.38 10.89 24.91
C ALA A 143 13.18 11.79 23.67
N MET A 144 12.83 13.07 23.84
CA MET A 144 12.51 13.97 22.73
C MET A 144 13.73 14.60 22.03
N LEU A 145 14.95 14.32 22.51
CA LEU A 145 16.20 14.88 21.98
C LEU A 145 17.35 13.87 22.04
N MET A 146 17.32 12.85 21.16
CA MET A 146 18.51 12.24 20.57
C MET A 146 18.22 11.77 19.14
#